data_AF-X1I9N0-F1
#
_entry.id   AF-X1I9N0-F1
#
_cell.length_a   1.000
_cell.length_b   1.000
_cell.length_c   1.000
_cell.angle_alpha   90.00
_cell.angle_beta   90.00
_cell.angle_gamma   90.00
#
_symmetry.space_group_name_H-M   'P 1'
#
loop_
_entity.id
_entity.type
_entity.pdbx_description
1 polymer ?
#
loop_
_entity_poly.entity_id
_entity_poly.type
_entity_poly.pdbx_seq_one_letter_code
_entity_poly.pdbx_strand_id
1 'polypeptide(L)'
;MAKDYKILVINPGSTSTKVALFSNEQLLFDKKIEHGSEELFVFHKIIDQYGFRLDIILSFLKEKGIDHSVLDAVVGRGGLLKPIASGTYRVNDKMLEDLRKGVSGEHASNLGGLLAHGIAERLSIPSYIVDPVVIDEMKPVARVSGMPEIPRISILHALNQKAVARKAALDLGKDYEKVNFIIAHLGGGISVGVHCKGNVIDVNNALNGEGPFTP
;
A
#
# COMPACT_ATOMS: atom_id res chain seq x y z
N MET A 1 -32.48 -0.34 -0.70
CA MET A 1 -31.35 -0.50 -1.64
C MET A 1 -30.06 -0.35 -0.86
N ALA A 2 -29.04 -1.16 -1.13
CA ALA A 2 -27.73 -0.98 -0.49
C ALA A 2 -27.18 0.40 -0.87
N LYS A 3 -26.52 1.09 0.07
CA LYS A 3 -25.84 2.36 -0.21
C LYS A 3 -24.76 2.10 -1.28
N ASP A 4 -24.69 2.95 -2.30
CA ASP A 4 -23.62 2.91 -3.31
C ASP A 4 -22.45 3.77 -2.82
N TYR A 5 -21.31 3.13 -2.54
CA TYR A 5 -20.10 3.81 -2.07
C TYR A 5 -19.15 4.09 -3.25
N LYS A 6 -18.74 5.35 -3.42
CA LYS A 6 -17.71 5.73 -4.40
C LYS A 6 -16.34 5.82 -3.74
N ILE A 7 -15.42 4.94 -4.12
CA ILE A 7 -14.12 4.81 -3.47
C ILE A 7 -12.99 5.08 -4.47
N LEU A 8 -12.21 6.12 -4.21
CA LEU A 8 -11.01 6.43 -5.00
C LEU A 8 -9.80 5.70 -4.42
N VAL A 9 -9.10 4.91 -5.22
CA VAL A 9 -7.91 4.15 -4.83
C VAL A 9 -6.68 4.73 -5.50
N ILE A 10 -5.61 4.95 -4.72
CA ILE A 10 -4.37 5.59 -5.16
C ILE A 10 -3.18 4.71 -4.79
N ASN A 11 -2.38 4.36 -5.79
CA ASN A 11 -1.19 3.54 -5.62
C ASN A 11 0.01 4.21 -6.31
N PRO A 12 0.80 5.00 -5.57
CA PRO A 12 2.04 5.56 -6.09
C PRO A 12 3.14 4.49 -6.14
N GLY A 13 3.72 4.32 -7.32
CA GLY A 13 4.97 3.60 -7.56
C GLY A 13 6.12 4.55 -7.88
N SER A 14 7.31 4.01 -8.08
CA SER A 14 8.53 4.81 -8.30
C SER A 14 8.39 5.78 -9.47
N THR A 15 7.96 5.28 -10.64
CA THR A 15 7.84 6.04 -11.89
C THR A 15 6.40 6.24 -12.37
N SER A 16 5.41 5.83 -11.58
CA SER A 16 4.00 5.98 -11.95
C SER A 16 3.09 6.16 -10.76
N THR A 17 1.87 6.63 -10.99
CA THR A 17 0.77 6.58 -10.02
C THR A 17 -0.42 5.90 -10.68
N LYS A 18 -0.90 4.81 -10.08
CA LYS A 18 -2.17 4.19 -10.50
C LYS A 18 -3.31 4.78 -9.69
N VAL A 19 -4.39 5.13 -10.37
CA VAL A 19 -5.62 5.66 -9.78
C VAL A 19 -6.79 4.83 -10.29
N ALA A 20 -7.73 4.50 -9.43
CA ALA A 20 -8.95 3.78 -9.82
C ALA A 20 -10.15 4.29 -9.02
N LEU A 21 -11.32 4.33 -9.63
CA LEU A 21 -12.58 4.64 -8.95
C LEU A 21 -13.48 3.41 -8.96
N PHE A 22 -14.01 3.07 -7.79
CA PHE A 22 -14.95 1.99 -7.60
C PHE A 22 -16.31 2.51 -7.18
N SER A 23 -17.34 1.76 -7.58
CA SER A 23 -18.72 1.82 -7.09
C SER A 23 -19.00 0.51 -6.39
N ASN A 24 -18.92 0.49 -5.05
CA ASN A 24 -18.83 -0.74 -4.28
C ASN A 24 -17.73 -1.66 -4.85
N GLU A 25 -18.10 -2.82 -5.40
CA GLU A 25 -17.17 -3.80 -6.00
C GLU A 25 -16.92 -3.57 -7.49
N GLN A 26 -17.68 -2.70 -8.14
CA GLN A 26 -17.57 -2.43 -9.57
C GLN A 26 -16.49 -1.39 -9.84
N LEU A 27 -15.50 -1.76 -10.65
CA LEU A 27 -14.54 -0.81 -11.21
C LEU A 27 -15.25 0.10 -12.22
N LEU A 28 -15.24 1.42 -11.98
CA LEU A 28 -15.77 2.41 -12.92
C LEU A 28 -14.70 2.82 -13.94
N PHE A 29 -13.47 3.05 -13.47
CA PHE A 29 -12.29 3.22 -14.32
C PHE A 29 -11.01 3.02 -13.51
N ASP A 30 -9.92 2.74 -14.21
CA ASP A 30 -8.56 2.90 -13.71
C ASP A 30 -7.68 3.63 -14.74
N LYS A 31 -6.60 4.23 -14.25
CA LYS A 31 -5.58 4.88 -15.06
C LYS A 31 -4.23 4.68 -14.42
N LYS A 32 -3.25 4.29 -15.23
CA LYS A 32 -1.84 4.43 -14.91
C LYS A 32 -1.34 5.76 -15.46
N ILE A 33 -0.85 6.61 -14.56
CA ILE A 33 -0.23 7.90 -14.88
C ILE A 33 1.27 7.66 -14.78
N GLU A 34 1.97 7.71 -15.92
CA GLU A 34 3.43 7.62 -15.96
C GLU A 34 4.02 9.00 -15.63
N HIS A 35 5.12 9.02 -14.89
CA HIS A 35 5.88 10.24 -14.59
C HIS A 35 7.20 10.16 -15.34
N GLY A 36 7.54 11.19 -16.10
CA GLY A 36 8.80 11.23 -16.82
C GLY A 36 9.98 11.25 -15.85
N SER A 37 11.08 10.55 -16.18
CA SER A 37 12.29 10.57 -15.35
C SER A 37 12.82 12.00 -15.15
N GLU A 38 12.76 12.84 -16.18
CA GLU A 38 13.16 14.25 -16.12
C GLU A 38 12.28 15.06 -15.17
N GLU A 39 10.96 14.81 -15.15
CA GLU A 39 10.01 15.45 -14.24
C GLU A 39 10.24 15.04 -12.79
N LEU A 40 10.66 13.79 -12.55
CA LEU A 40 10.95 13.29 -11.21
C LEU A 40 12.33 13.71 -10.69
N PHE A 41 13.29 13.93 -11.59
CA PHE A 41 14.68 14.23 -11.23
C PHE A 41 14.86 15.57 -10.51
N VAL A 42 13.90 16.49 -10.66
CA VAL A 42 13.93 17.79 -9.99
C VAL A 42 13.65 17.71 -8.48
N PHE A 43 13.13 16.58 -7.99
CA PHE A 43 12.79 16.39 -6.58
C PHE A 43 13.93 15.72 -5.83
N HIS A 44 14.39 16.36 -4.74
CA HIS A 44 15.47 15.82 -3.90
C HIS A 44 15.02 14.66 -3.03
N LYS A 45 13.80 14.73 -2.49
CA LYS A 45 13.21 13.68 -1.65
C LYS A 45 11.90 13.19 -2.25
N ILE A 46 11.50 11.99 -1.86
CA ILE A 46 10.21 11.42 -2.31
C ILE A 46 9.04 12.31 -1.87
N ILE A 47 9.11 12.87 -0.66
CA ILE A 47 8.05 13.71 -0.11
C ILE A 47 7.80 14.99 -0.94
N ASP A 48 8.84 15.50 -1.60
CA ASP A 48 8.74 16.73 -2.41
C ASP A 48 7.85 16.53 -3.64
N GLN A 49 7.66 15.27 -4.07
CA GLN A 49 6.77 14.90 -5.18
C GLN A 49 5.28 14.96 -4.79
N TYR A 50 4.93 15.19 -3.52
CA TYR A 50 3.56 15.17 -3.04
C TYR A 50 2.65 16.12 -3.81
N GLY A 51 3.03 17.40 -3.93
CA GLY A 51 2.23 18.42 -4.61
C GLY A 51 2.04 18.08 -6.09
N PHE A 52 3.15 17.76 -6.77
CA PHE A 52 3.15 17.35 -8.17
C PHE A 52 2.19 16.18 -8.44
N ARG A 53 2.29 15.09 -7.66
CA ARG A 53 1.42 13.93 -7.86
C ARG A 53 -0.03 14.22 -7.49
N LEU A 54 -0.29 15.05 -6.49
CA LEU A 54 -1.65 15.45 -6.09
C LEU A 54 -2.33 16.23 -7.21
N ASP A 55 -1.65 17.23 -7.78
CA ASP A 55 -2.21 18.10 -8.82
C ASP A 55 -2.54 17.31 -10.10
N ILE A 56 -1.71 16.33 -10.45
CA ILE A 56 -1.99 15.44 -11.58
C ILE A 56 -3.24 14.59 -11.33
N ILE A 57 -3.40 14.02 -10.14
CA ILE A 57 -4.58 13.22 -9.80
C ILE A 57 -5.86 14.07 -9.87
N LEU A 58 -5.83 15.28 -9.27
CA LEU A 58 -6.97 16.19 -9.29
C LEU A 58 -7.33 16.65 -10.71
N SER A 59 -6.32 16.96 -11.53
CA SER A 59 -6.53 17.33 -12.94
C SER A 59 -7.17 16.18 -13.72
N PHE A 60 -6.71 14.95 -13.49
CA PHE A 60 -7.27 13.76 -14.13
C PHE A 60 -8.74 13.50 -13.72
N LEU A 61 -9.07 13.65 -12.43
CA LEU A 61 -10.46 13.51 -11.97
C LEU A 61 -11.38 14.54 -12.63
N LYS A 62 -10.91 15.79 -12.75
CA LYS A 62 -11.62 16.87 -13.44
C LYS A 62 -11.81 16.59 -14.92
N GLU A 63 -10.78 16.10 -15.62
CA GLU A 63 -10.84 15.73 -17.04
C GLU A 63 -11.90 14.65 -17.31
N LYS A 64 -12.04 13.68 -16.39
CA LYS A 64 -13.05 12.62 -16.48
C LYS A 64 -14.46 13.08 -16.10
N GLY A 65 -14.66 14.36 -15.78
CA GLY A 65 -15.94 14.89 -15.35
C GLY A 65 -16.44 14.28 -14.04
N ILE A 66 -15.54 13.72 -13.24
CA ILE A 66 -15.88 13.16 -11.94
C ILE A 66 -15.97 14.33 -10.99
N ASP A 67 -17.18 14.64 -10.55
CA ASP A 67 -17.32 15.52 -9.42
C ASP A 67 -16.79 14.78 -8.18
N HIS A 68 -15.59 15.15 -7.75
CA HIS A 68 -14.97 14.64 -6.53
C HIS A 68 -15.88 14.74 -5.28
N SER A 69 -16.91 15.60 -5.27
CA SER A 69 -17.91 15.66 -4.20
C SER A 69 -18.70 14.36 -4.00
N VAL A 70 -18.73 13.48 -5.01
CA VAL A 70 -19.46 12.19 -4.95
C VAL A 70 -18.67 11.08 -4.26
N LEU A 71 -17.40 11.32 -3.90
CA LEU A 71 -16.55 10.32 -3.25
C LEU A 71 -17.00 10.11 -1.80
N ASP A 72 -17.13 8.86 -1.37
CA ASP A 72 -17.37 8.51 0.03
C ASP A 72 -16.07 8.26 0.80
N ALA A 73 -15.00 7.84 0.12
CA ALA A 73 -13.70 7.58 0.73
C ALA A 73 -12.55 7.63 -0.29
N VAL A 74 -11.33 7.87 0.22
CA VAL A 74 -10.09 7.75 -0.56
C VAL A 74 -9.14 6.78 0.12
N VAL A 75 -8.58 5.83 -0.63
CA VAL A 75 -7.70 4.79 -0.10
C VAL A 75 -6.34 4.86 -0.79
N GLY A 76 -5.29 5.00 0.00
CA GLY A 76 -3.90 4.98 -0.45
C GLY A 76 -3.23 3.63 -0.21
N ARG A 77 -2.25 3.27 -1.02
CA ARG A 77 -1.30 2.21 -0.66
C ARG A 77 -0.52 2.64 0.60
N GLY A 78 -0.39 1.75 1.57
CA GLY A 78 0.39 2.02 2.78
C GLY A 78 1.90 2.07 2.51
N GLY A 79 2.57 3.05 3.12
CA GLY A 79 4.02 3.27 3.00
C GLY A 79 4.87 2.59 4.07
N LEU A 80 6.11 3.05 4.20
CA LEU A 80 7.10 2.65 5.20
C LEU A 80 6.83 3.32 6.55
N LEU A 81 5.81 2.82 7.24
CA LEU A 81 5.48 3.20 8.61
C LEU A 81 6.32 2.40 9.61
N LYS A 82 6.12 2.67 10.91
CA LYS A 82 6.51 1.72 11.95
C LYS A 82 5.76 0.39 11.77
N PRO A 83 6.31 -0.74 12.26
CA PRO A 83 5.63 -2.03 12.19
C PRO A 83 4.23 -1.99 12.79
N ILE A 84 3.23 -2.49 12.05
CA ILE A 84 1.84 -2.59 12.49
C ILE A 84 1.23 -3.93 12.03
N ALA A 85 0.08 -4.32 12.57
CA ALA A 85 -0.63 -5.51 12.10
C ALA A 85 -1.21 -5.32 10.69
N SER A 86 -1.66 -6.41 10.05
CA SER A 86 -2.49 -6.28 8.84
C SER A 86 -3.84 -5.64 9.16
N GLY A 87 -4.41 -4.93 8.19
CA GLY A 87 -5.69 -4.26 8.33
C GLY A 87 -5.86 -3.01 7.48
N THR A 88 -7.03 -2.42 7.64
CA THR A 88 -7.39 -1.12 7.07
C THR A 88 -7.31 -0.05 8.15
N TYR A 89 -6.49 0.96 7.93
CA TYR A 89 -6.21 2.02 8.90
C TYR A 89 -6.71 3.35 8.38
N ARG A 90 -7.47 4.07 9.21
CA ARG A 90 -7.82 5.46 8.91
C ARG A 90 -6.55 6.32 8.99
N VAL A 91 -6.33 7.18 8.01
CA VAL A 91 -5.19 8.09 8.02
C VAL A 91 -5.39 9.14 9.12
N ASN A 92 -4.37 9.34 9.94
CA ASN A 92 -4.35 10.30 11.04
C ASN A 92 -3.03 11.10 11.03
N ASP A 93 -2.96 12.14 11.85
CA ASP A 93 -1.81 13.06 11.90
C ASP A 93 -0.50 12.34 12.19
N LYS A 94 -0.54 11.33 13.08
CA LYS A 94 0.65 10.57 13.43
C LYS A 94 1.20 9.76 12.26
N MET A 95 0.32 9.15 11.49
CA MET A 95 0.67 8.45 10.25
C MET A 95 1.24 9.42 9.22
N LEU A 96 0.63 10.60 9.05
CA LEU A 96 1.12 11.62 8.11
C LEU A 96 2.53 12.11 8.50
N GLU A 97 2.77 12.33 9.79
CA GLU A 97 4.09 12.71 10.31
C GLU A 97 5.14 11.62 10.01
N ASP A 98 4.83 10.36 10.31
CA ASP A 98 5.73 9.23 10.11
C ASP A 98 6.06 9.04 8.61
N LEU A 99 5.07 9.19 7.71
CA LEU A 99 5.26 9.12 6.25
C LEU A 99 6.10 10.28 5.71
N ARG A 100 5.90 11.51 6.23
CA ARG A 100 6.68 12.70 5.83
C ARG A 100 8.13 12.61 6.28
N LYS A 101 8.37 12.11 7.49
CA LYS A 101 9.71 11.91 8.05
C LYS A 101 10.45 10.74 7.42
N GLY A 102 9.74 9.78 6.84
CA GLY A 102 10.33 8.53 6.34
C GLY A 102 10.94 7.72 7.48
N VAL A 103 10.23 7.56 8.60
CA VAL A 103 10.75 6.93 9.83
C VAL A 103 11.28 5.52 9.63
N SER A 104 10.89 4.84 8.56
CA SER A 104 11.38 3.51 8.18
C SER A 104 11.88 3.46 6.73
N GLY A 105 12.31 4.61 6.20
CA GLY A 105 12.88 4.77 4.86
C GLY A 105 12.02 5.61 3.92
N GLU A 106 12.61 6.02 2.80
CA GLU A 106 11.94 6.75 1.72
C GLU A 106 11.58 5.81 0.58
N HIS A 107 10.30 5.78 0.21
CA HIS A 107 9.81 5.06 -0.95
C HIS A 107 8.55 5.73 -1.49
N ALA A 108 8.30 5.66 -2.80
CA ALA A 108 7.15 6.32 -3.44
C ALA A 108 5.79 5.93 -2.80
N SER A 109 5.68 4.72 -2.23
CA SER A 109 4.50 4.30 -1.47
C SER A 109 4.19 5.17 -0.25
N ASN A 110 5.18 5.89 0.29
CA ASN A 110 4.96 6.81 1.41
C ASN A 110 3.97 7.92 1.06
N LEU A 111 3.90 8.28 -0.23
CA LEU A 111 2.95 9.26 -0.74
C LEU A 111 1.51 8.74 -0.72
N GLY A 112 1.26 7.43 -0.62
CA GLY A 112 -0.09 6.87 -0.76
C GLY A 112 -1.06 7.40 0.29
N GLY A 113 -0.70 7.30 1.57
CA GLY A 113 -1.51 7.85 2.66
C GLY A 113 -1.63 9.38 2.62
N LEU A 114 -0.56 10.06 2.21
CA LEU A 114 -0.52 11.52 2.09
C LEU A 114 -1.47 12.02 0.99
N LEU A 115 -1.42 11.41 -0.19
CA LEU A 115 -2.27 11.74 -1.34
C LEU A 115 -3.74 11.43 -1.04
N ALA A 116 -4.01 10.28 -0.41
CA ALA A 116 -5.37 9.92 -0.01
C ALA A 116 -5.96 10.93 0.97
N HIS A 117 -5.19 11.34 1.98
CA HIS A 117 -5.61 12.36 2.93
C HIS A 117 -5.80 13.74 2.27
N GLY A 118 -4.86 14.17 1.43
CA GLY A 118 -4.91 15.48 0.77
C GLY A 118 -6.12 15.69 -0.15
N ILE A 119 -6.68 14.61 -0.71
CA ILE A 119 -7.93 14.66 -1.48
C ILE A 119 -9.14 14.58 -0.54
N ALA A 120 -9.11 13.66 0.42
CA ALA A 120 -10.24 13.40 1.32
C ALA A 120 -10.55 14.58 2.27
N GLU A 121 -9.51 15.27 2.76
CA GLU A 121 -9.65 16.41 3.67
C GLU A 121 -10.43 17.56 3.03
N ARG A 122 -10.15 17.88 1.75
CA ARG A 122 -10.85 18.92 0.99
C ARG A 122 -12.35 18.66 0.84
N LEU A 123 -12.74 17.39 0.92
CA LEU A 123 -14.10 16.91 0.77
C LEU A 123 -14.76 16.57 2.11
N SER A 124 -14.03 16.67 3.23
CA SER A 124 -14.50 16.23 4.56
C SER A 124 -14.94 14.76 4.60
N ILE A 125 -14.29 13.90 3.82
CA ILE A 125 -14.55 12.45 3.77
C ILE A 125 -13.40 11.66 4.40
N PRO A 126 -13.61 10.40 4.81
CA PRO A 126 -12.53 9.59 5.37
C PRO A 126 -11.49 9.17 4.33
N SER A 127 -10.24 9.05 4.78
CA SER A 127 -9.16 8.42 4.03
C SER A 127 -8.55 7.25 4.79
N TYR A 128 -8.05 6.26 4.03
CA TYR A 128 -7.51 5.02 4.58
C TYR A 128 -6.21 4.59 3.89
N ILE A 129 -5.45 3.74 4.56
CA ILE A 129 -4.49 2.83 3.93
C ILE A 129 -4.87 1.38 4.24
N VAL A 130 -4.43 0.45 3.40
CA VAL A 130 -4.67 -0.98 3.58
C VAL A 130 -3.36 -1.74 3.49
N ASP A 131 -3.14 -2.66 4.44
CA ASP A 131 -2.04 -3.63 4.46
C ASP A 131 -0.70 -3.01 3.99
N PRO A 132 -0.12 -2.05 4.76
CA PRO A 132 1.11 -1.37 4.36
C PRO A 132 2.26 -2.35 4.15
N VAL A 133 3.32 -1.93 3.44
CA VAL A 133 4.48 -2.79 3.17
C VAL A 133 5.24 -3.26 4.42
N VAL A 134 4.95 -2.65 5.57
CA VAL A 134 5.55 -2.91 6.89
C VAL A 134 4.63 -3.68 7.84
N ILE A 135 3.63 -4.41 7.34
CA ILE A 135 2.89 -5.30 8.26
C ILE A 135 3.88 -6.25 8.92
N ASP A 136 3.73 -6.47 10.23
CA ASP A 136 4.60 -7.34 10.99
C ASP A 136 3.78 -8.27 11.88
N GLU A 137 3.71 -9.52 11.45
CA GLU A 137 3.04 -10.63 12.13
C GLU A 137 4.04 -11.77 12.37
N MET A 138 5.34 -11.49 12.24
CA MET A 138 6.40 -12.48 12.35
C MET A 138 6.47 -13.04 13.77
N LYS A 139 6.67 -14.36 13.88
CA LYS A 139 6.92 -15.00 15.17
C LYS A 139 8.28 -14.57 15.73
N PRO A 140 8.45 -14.51 17.06
CA PRO A 140 9.73 -14.14 17.67
C PRO A 140 10.93 -14.95 17.15
N VAL A 141 10.77 -16.26 16.94
CA VAL A 141 11.84 -17.12 16.40
C VAL A 141 12.29 -16.70 15.00
N ALA A 142 11.38 -16.17 14.17
CA ALA A 142 11.69 -15.72 12.82
C ALA A 142 12.48 -14.39 12.83
N ARG A 143 12.59 -13.70 13.97
CA ARG A 143 13.40 -12.47 14.11
C ARG A 143 14.87 -12.74 14.35
N VAL A 144 15.23 -13.96 14.76
CA VAL A 144 16.62 -14.35 15.02
C VAL A 144 17.37 -14.38 13.69
N SER A 145 18.39 -13.53 13.56
CA SER A 145 19.25 -13.42 12.37
C SER A 145 20.61 -14.10 12.52
N GLY A 146 21.00 -14.44 13.75
CA GLY A 146 22.37 -14.84 14.10
C GLY A 146 23.21 -13.70 14.70
N MET A 147 22.72 -12.45 14.68
CA MET A 147 23.39 -11.30 15.31
C MET A 147 22.40 -10.43 16.10
N PRO A 148 22.58 -10.25 17.41
CA PRO A 148 21.63 -9.51 18.27
C PRO A 148 21.28 -8.09 17.78
N GLU A 149 22.22 -7.41 17.14
CA GLU A 149 22.11 -6.03 16.68
C GLU A 149 21.31 -5.88 15.38
N ILE A 150 21.09 -6.98 14.63
CA ILE A 150 20.41 -6.94 13.32
C ILE A 150 19.30 -8.00 13.30
N PRO A 151 18.19 -7.80 14.03
CA PRO A 151 17.04 -8.71 13.92
C PRO A 151 16.43 -8.65 12.51
N ARG A 152 15.82 -9.75 12.08
CA ARG A 152 15.07 -9.77 10.80
C ARG A 152 13.85 -8.86 10.89
N ILE A 153 13.57 -8.14 9.81
CA ILE A 153 12.49 -7.14 9.71
C ILE A 153 11.49 -7.57 8.64
N SER A 154 10.19 -7.44 8.95
CA SER A 154 9.12 -7.71 7.98
C SER A 154 8.93 -6.53 7.03
N ILE A 155 9.36 -6.67 5.77
CA ILE A 155 9.03 -5.75 4.69
C ILE A 155 8.69 -6.57 3.45
N LEU A 156 7.45 -6.47 2.97
CA LEU A 156 6.89 -7.37 1.97
C LEU A 156 5.80 -6.71 1.12
N HIS A 157 5.38 -7.44 0.08
CA HIS A 157 4.22 -7.09 -0.75
C HIS A 157 2.90 -7.46 -0.05
N ALA A 158 2.70 -6.93 1.15
CA ALA A 158 1.63 -7.31 2.09
C ALA A 158 0.23 -7.30 1.47
N LEU A 159 -0.14 -6.18 0.83
CA LEU A 159 -1.43 -6.03 0.15
C LEU A 159 -1.69 -7.13 -0.87
N ASN A 160 -0.70 -7.44 -1.72
CA ASN A 160 -0.86 -8.50 -2.72
C ASN A 160 -0.88 -9.88 -2.06
N GLN A 161 0.04 -10.18 -1.15
CA GLN A 161 0.11 -11.49 -0.49
C GLN A 161 -1.19 -11.81 0.26
N LYS A 162 -1.74 -10.85 1.03
CA LYS A 162 -3.01 -11.02 1.74
C LYS A 162 -4.18 -11.15 0.77
N ALA A 163 -4.23 -10.38 -0.32
CA ALA A 163 -5.28 -10.50 -1.33
C ALA A 163 -5.30 -11.87 -2.01
N VAL A 164 -4.15 -12.38 -2.46
CA VAL A 164 -4.07 -13.69 -3.12
C VAL A 164 -4.29 -14.84 -2.14
N ALA A 165 -3.87 -14.71 -0.88
CA ALA A 165 -4.16 -15.70 0.16
C ALA A 165 -5.66 -15.80 0.46
N ARG A 166 -6.36 -14.68 0.57
CA ARG A 166 -7.84 -14.65 0.73
C ARG A 166 -8.53 -15.26 -0.48
N LYS A 167 -8.09 -14.94 -1.70
CA LYS A 167 -8.61 -15.54 -2.93
C LYS A 167 -8.39 -17.06 -2.97
N ALA A 168 -7.17 -17.52 -2.69
CA ALA A 168 -6.86 -18.94 -2.66
C ALA A 168 -7.66 -19.71 -1.59
N ALA A 169 -7.90 -19.10 -0.43
CA ALA A 169 -8.76 -19.67 0.61
C ALA A 169 -10.21 -19.82 0.10
N LEU A 170 -10.74 -18.78 -0.55
CA LEU A 170 -12.07 -18.80 -1.16
C LEU A 170 -12.20 -19.88 -2.24
N ASP A 171 -11.21 -20.01 -3.13
CA ASP A 171 -11.17 -21.05 -4.17
C ASP A 171 -11.16 -22.47 -3.57
N LEU A 172 -10.62 -22.62 -2.35
CA LEU A 172 -10.64 -23.86 -1.57
C LEU A 172 -11.91 -24.05 -0.71
N GLY A 173 -12.85 -23.10 -0.73
CA GLY A 173 -14.05 -23.10 0.10
C GLY A 173 -13.75 -22.97 1.61
N LYS A 174 -12.67 -22.27 1.97
CA LYS A 174 -12.20 -22.12 3.35
C LYS A 174 -12.01 -20.65 3.72
N ASP A 175 -12.11 -20.36 5.01
CA ASP A 175 -11.70 -19.06 5.56
C ASP A 175 -10.17 -18.95 5.58
N TYR A 176 -9.62 -17.78 5.24
CA TYR A 176 -8.17 -17.53 5.23
C TYR A 176 -7.53 -17.81 6.61
N GLU A 177 -8.27 -17.55 7.68
CA GLU A 177 -7.87 -17.75 9.07
C GLU A 177 -7.80 -19.24 9.48
N LYS A 178 -8.30 -20.15 8.63
CA LYS A 178 -8.33 -21.61 8.88
C LYS A 178 -7.36 -22.39 8.00
N VAL A 179 -6.53 -21.72 7.21
CA VAL A 179 -5.61 -22.34 6.25
C VAL A 179 -4.19 -21.82 6.41
N ASN A 180 -3.24 -22.58 5.88
CA ASN A 180 -1.84 -22.21 5.82
C ASN A 180 -1.41 -22.18 4.35
N PHE A 181 -0.62 -21.18 3.98
CA PHE A 181 -0.09 -21.01 2.64
C PHE A 181 1.37 -20.60 2.66
N ILE A 182 2.06 -20.89 1.56
CA ILE A 182 3.29 -20.21 1.19
C ILE A 182 2.93 -19.34 -0.02
N ILE A 183 3.11 -18.04 0.11
CA ILE A 183 2.75 -17.07 -0.94
C ILE A 183 4.03 -16.44 -1.48
N ALA A 184 4.29 -16.63 -2.77
CA ALA A 184 5.39 -15.99 -3.48
C ALA A 184 4.87 -14.84 -4.35
N HIS A 185 5.20 -13.60 -3.97
CA HIS A 185 5.03 -12.45 -4.85
C HIS A 185 6.27 -12.33 -5.73
N LEU A 186 6.07 -12.41 -7.05
CA LEU A 186 7.15 -12.36 -8.04
C LEU A 186 6.96 -11.13 -8.92
N GLY A 187 7.72 -10.06 -8.65
CA GLY A 187 7.68 -8.80 -9.38
C GLY A 187 9.04 -8.10 -9.39
N GLY A 188 9.05 -6.77 -9.51
CA GLY A 188 10.29 -5.98 -9.38
C GLY A 188 10.94 -6.06 -8.00
N GLY A 189 10.18 -6.50 -6.99
CA GLY A 189 10.71 -7.07 -5.76
C GLY A 189 10.11 -8.46 -5.54
N ILE A 190 10.82 -9.34 -4.85
CA ILE A 190 10.35 -10.70 -4.54
C ILE A 190 10.18 -10.86 -3.04
N SER A 191 8.97 -11.26 -2.62
CA SER A 191 8.70 -11.64 -1.22
C SER A 191 8.00 -12.99 -1.15
N VAL A 192 8.53 -13.89 -0.33
CA VAL A 192 7.96 -15.22 -0.08
C VAL A 192 7.55 -15.31 1.38
N GLY A 193 6.25 -15.26 1.63
CA GLY A 193 5.67 -15.25 2.97
C GLY A 193 5.08 -16.60 3.37
N VAL A 194 5.29 -16.99 4.62
CA VAL A 194 4.61 -18.13 5.25
C VAL A 194 3.37 -17.61 5.98
N HIS A 195 2.20 -17.91 5.42
CA HIS A 195 0.92 -17.54 5.99
C HIS A 195 0.40 -18.69 6.86
N CYS A 196 0.17 -18.44 8.14
CA CYS A 196 -0.39 -19.40 9.07
C CYS A 196 -1.63 -18.80 9.73
N LYS A 197 -2.80 -19.38 9.47
CA LYS A 197 -4.08 -18.96 10.05
C LYS A 197 -4.29 -17.45 10.00
N GLY A 198 -4.26 -16.90 8.79
CA GLY A 198 -4.48 -15.46 8.60
C GLY A 198 -3.26 -14.55 8.82
N ASN A 199 -2.14 -15.06 9.35
CA ASN A 199 -0.98 -14.24 9.75
C ASN A 199 0.29 -14.58 8.94
N VAL A 200 1.10 -13.59 8.56
CA VAL A 200 2.39 -13.79 7.90
C VAL A 200 3.47 -13.99 8.97
N ILE A 201 3.71 -15.25 9.33
CA ILE A 201 4.56 -15.60 10.48
C ILE A 201 6.06 -15.59 10.18
N ASP A 202 6.44 -15.57 8.91
CA ASP A 202 7.82 -15.45 8.42
C ASP A 202 7.81 -14.94 6.97
N VAL A 203 8.76 -14.07 6.62
CA VAL A 203 8.96 -13.50 5.28
C VAL A 203 10.37 -12.94 5.15
N ASN A 204 10.92 -12.88 3.94
CA ASN A 204 12.17 -12.15 3.67
C ASN A 204 11.94 -10.63 3.63
N ASN A 205 12.97 -9.84 3.96
CA ASN A 205 12.95 -8.39 3.75
C ASN A 205 13.16 -8.06 2.26
N ALA A 206 12.06 -7.82 1.54
CA ALA A 206 12.07 -7.59 0.11
C ALA A 206 12.55 -6.20 -0.34
N LEU A 207 12.91 -5.32 0.61
CA LEU A 207 13.44 -3.98 0.32
C LEU A 207 14.96 -3.92 0.53
N ASN A 208 15.47 -4.51 1.61
CA ASN A 208 16.86 -4.39 2.02
C ASN A 208 17.77 -5.52 1.50
N GLY A 209 17.36 -6.18 0.41
CA GLY A 209 18.19 -7.17 -0.29
C GLY A 209 18.24 -8.57 0.33
N GLU A 210 17.23 -8.95 1.14
CA GLU A 210 17.10 -10.34 1.59
C GLU A 210 16.24 -11.17 0.62
N GLY A 211 16.63 -12.43 0.42
CA GLY A 211 15.89 -13.40 -0.38
C GLY A 211 16.52 -13.64 -1.76
N PRO A 212 15.74 -14.09 -2.76
CA PRO A 212 16.26 -14.37 -4.10
C PRO A 212 16.63 -13.09 -4.86
N PHE A 213 17.44 -13.23 -5.90
CA PHE A 213 17.71 -12.13 -6.84
C PHE A 213 16.39 -11.66 -7.48
N THR A 214 16.24 -10.33 -7.62
CA THR A 214 15.10 -9.71 -8.27
C THR A 214 15.51 -9.19 -9.65
N PRO A 215 14.57 -9.06 -10.62
CA PRO A 215 14.85 -8.48 -11.93
C PRO A 215 15.34 -7.02 -11.89
#